data_AF-A0A849PXN0-F1
#
_entry.id   AF-A0A849PXN0-F1
#
_cell.length_a   1.000
_cell.length_b   1.000
_cell.length_c   1.000
_cell.angle_alpha   90.00
_cell.angle_beta   90.00
_cell.angle_gamma   90.00
#
_symmetry.space_group_name_H-M   'P 1'
#
loop_
_entity.id
_entity.type
_entity.pdbx_description
1 polymer ?
#
loop_
_entity_poly.entity_id
_entity_poly.type
_entity_poly.pdbx_seq_one_letter_code
_entity_poly.pdbx_strand_id
1 'polypeptide(L)'
;MLNALWILLPIFGWFALMGYTIRIVNEFLEGKFEQLPTMQFGSDMKLGFMMFLKALPFAIVYMIVLGVVGIISYDLSQIMNFLFSCFVIPLLGVNFMKKQTVEAYFEFGVLTAMKENLGDYIVMILKTYALAIIFGLMILVLVGFPALMFTSSIFIADFYRRYVKG
;
A
#
# COMPACT_ATOMS: atom_id res chain seq x y z
N MET A 1 -3.58 16.46 16.70
CA MET A 1 -4.63 15.49 17.09
C MET A 1 -5.97 15.67 16.35
N LEU A 2 -6.19 16.72 15.54
CA LEU A 2 -7.43 16.87 14.75
C LEU A 2 -7.51 16.03 13.46
N ASN A 3 -6.42 15.38 13.04
CA ASN A 3 -6.32 14.80 11.69
C ASN A 3 -7.14 13.50 11.51
N ALA A 4 -7.42 12.77 12.59
CA ALA A 4 -8.18 11.51 12.54
C ALA A 4 -9.69 11.72 12.28
N LEU A 5 -10.22 12.91 12.57
CA LEU A 5 -11.65 13.21 12.42
C LEU A 5 -12.09 13.32 10.95
N TRP A 6 -11.15 13.47 10.01
CA TRP A 6 -11.45 13.60 8.59
C TRP A 6 -11.81 12.26 7.90
N ILE A 7 -11.54 11.12 8.54
CA ILE A 7 -12.05 9.80 8.12
C ILE A 7 -13.59 9.79 8.02
N LEU A 8 -14.25 10.66 8.79
CA LEU A 8 -15.70 10.77 8.83
C LEU A 8 -16.30 11.41 7.57
N LEU A 9 -15.49 12.06 6.71
CA LEU A 9 -15.93 12.43 5.36
C LEU A 9 -15.87 11.17 4.48
N PRO A 10 -17.02 10.56 4.10
CA PRO A 10 -17.08 9.17 3.66
C PRO A 10 -16.25 8.82 2.42
N ILE A 11 -15.85 9.83 1.64
CA ILE A 11 -15.11 9.66 0.38
C ILE A 11 -13.82 10.51 0.42
N PHE A 12 -13.93 11.79 0.77
CA PHE A 12 -12.79 12.72 0.76
C PHE A 12 -11.72 12.38 1.82
N GLY A 13 -12.13 11.86 2.98
CA GLY A 13 -11.21 11.43 4.04
C GLY A 13 -10.25 10.33 3.57
N TRP A 14 -10.76 9.37 2.79
CA TRP A 14 -9.98 8.26 2.24
C TRP A 14 -8.96 8.73 1.21
N PHE A 15 -9.33 9.66 0.33
CA PHE A 15 -8.36 10.25 -0.60
C PHE A 15 -7.29 11.05 0.13
N ALA A 16 -7.66 11.81 1.15
CA ALA A 16 -6.70 12.56 1.94
C ALA A 16 -5.72 11.63 2.67
N LEU A 17 -6.21 10.53 3.27
CA LEU A 17 -5.36 9.52 3.89
C LEU A 17 -4.45 8.80 2.90
N MET A 18 -4.97 8.46 1.72
CA MET A 18 -4.19 7.81 0.68
C MET A 18 -3.04 8.72 0.22
N GLY A 19 -3.31 9.98 -0.10
CA GLY A 19 -2.25 10.91 -0.50
C GLY A 19 -1.24 11.18 0.62
N TYR A 20 -1.72 11.28 1.86
CA TYR A 20 -0.84 11.41 3.02
C TYR A 20 0.09 10.20 3.19
N THR A 21 -0.43 8.98 2.99
CA THR A 21 0.37 7.73 2.99
C THR A 21 1.43 7.75 1.90
N ILE A 22 1.07 8.19 0.69
CA ILE A 22 2.00 8.29 -0.44
C ILE A 22 3.14 9.27 -0.13
N ARG A 23 2.83 10.40 0.52
CA ARG A 23 3.84 11.36 0.93
C ARG A 23 4.76 10.79 2.00
N ILE A 24 4.23 10.12 3.01
CA ILE A 24 5.01 9.41 4.03
C ILE A 24 5.98 8.40 3.39
N VAL A 25 5.48 7.56 2.49
CA VAL A 25 6.29 6.55 1.81
C VAL A 25 7.40 7.21 1.00
N ASN A 26 7.11 8.27 0.24
CA ASN A 26 8.11 8.97 -0.55
C ASN A 26 9.18 9.65 0.33
N GLU A 27 8.79 10.37 1.38
CA GLU A 27 9.74 10.97 2.33
C GLU A 27 10.63 9.90 2.99
N PHE A 28 10.06 8.73 3.32
CA PHE A 28 10.78 7.59 3.87
C PHE A 28 11.78 6.98 2.89
N LEU A 29 11.37 6.79 1.63
CA LEU A 29 12.22 6.28 0.56
C LEU A 29 13.37 7.25 0.23
N GLU A 30 13.11 8.56 0.28
CA GLU A 30 14.11 9.61 0.10
C GLU A 30 15.06 9.78 1.29
N GLY A 31 14.80 9.10 2.41
CA GLY A 31 15.60 9.21 3.63
C GLY A 31 15.40 10.52 4.40
N LYS A 32 14.33 11.27 4.13
CA LYS A 32 13.97 12.52 4.81
C LYS A 32 13.03 12.33 6.01
N PHE A 33 12.73 11.07 6.35
CA PHE A 33 11.73 10.72 7.35
C PHE A 33 12.32 10.73 8.76
N GLU A 34 12.34 11.91 9.38
CA GLU A 34 12.70 12.07 10.80
C GLU A 34 11.48 11.96 11.72
N GLN A 35 10.33 12.48 11.26
CA GLN A 35 9.05 12.45 11.95
C GLN A 35 7.91 12.37 10.94
N LEU A 36 6.72 11.96 11.40
CA LEU A 36 5.54 11.96 10.54
C LEU A 36 5.26 13.40 10.06
N PRO A 37 5.16 13.64 8.73
CA PRO A 37 4.86 14.96 8.21
C PRO A 37 3.46 15.40 8.67
N THR A 38 3.23 16.70 8.79
CA THR A 38 1.89 17.20 9.13
C THR A 38 0.95 17.02 7.94
N MET A 39 -0.19 16.35 8.14
CA MET A 39 -1.20 16.16 7.09
C MET A 39 -1.67 17.50 6.52
N GLN A 40 -1.63 17.64 5.20
CA GLN A 40 -2.10 18.79 4.46
C GLN A 40 -3.34 18.38 3.67
N PHE A 41 -4.51 18.43 4.32
CA PHE A 41 -5.74 17.80 3.82
C PHE A 41 -6.03 18.05 2.33
N GLY A 42 -5.99 19.31 1.87
CA GLY A 42 -6.31 19.66 0.49
C GLY A 42 -5.30 19.11 -0.55
N SER A 43 -4.00 19.20 -0.28
CA SER A 43 -2.97 18.69 -1.19
C SER A 43 -2.91 17.16 -1.17
N ASP A 44 -3.03 16.56 0.02
CA ASP A 44 -3.06 15.10 0.19
C ASP A 44 -4.31 14.50 -0.46
N MET A 45 -5.48 15.13 -0.32
CA MET A 45 -6.71 14.68 -0.98
C MET A 45 -6.56 14.70 -2.51
N LYS A 46 -6.00 15.79 -3.06
CA LYS A 46 -5.75 15.90 -4.50
C LYS A 46 -4.78 14.82 -4.98
N LEU A 47 -3.71 14.55 -4.22
CA LEU A 47 -2.74 13.51 -4.53
C LEU A 47 -3.39 12.12 -4.50
N GLY A 48 -4.13 11.80 -3.43
CA GLY A 48 -4.81 10.51 -3.30
C GLY A 48 -5.86 10.28 -4.39
N PHE A 49 -6.63 11.30 -4.75
CA PHE A 49 -7.57 11.22 -5.87
C PHE A 49 -6.86 10.96 -7.21
N MET A 50 -5.78 11.69 -7.51
CA MET A 50 -5.00 11.46 -8.74
C MET A 50 -4.39 10.07 -8.80
N MET A 51 -3.91 9.57 -7.65
CA MET A 51 -3.32 8.25 -7.55
C MET A 51 -4.37 7.14 -7.63
N PHE A 52 -5.58 7.37 -7.10
CA PHE A 52 -6.73 6.49 -7.31
C PHE A 52 -7.04 6.35 -8.82
N LEU A 53 -7.14 7.46 -9.56
CA LEU A 53 -7.39 7.42 -11.01
C LEU A 53 -6.30 6.64 -11.75
N LYS A 54 -5.03 6.84 -11.38
CA LYS A 54 -3.89 6.12 -11.98
C LYS A 54 -3.86 4.63 -11.61
N ALA A 55 -4.48 4.23 -10.51
CA ALA A 55 -4.57 2.83 -10.11
C ALA A 55 -5.68 2.06 -10.87
N LEU A 56 -6.67 2.77 -11.45
CA LEU A 56 -7.81 2.14 -12.13
C LEU A 56 -7.40 1.15 -13.24
N PRO A 57 -6.46 1.46 -14.15
CA PRO A 57 -6.06 0.51 -15.20
C PRO A 57 -5.54 -0.80 -14.62
N PHE A 58 -4.70 -0.75 -13.59
CA PHE A 58 -4.21 -1.95 -12.92
C PHE A 58 -5.33 -2.70 -12.20
N ALA A 59 -6.20 -1.99 -11.47
CA ALA A 59 -7.33 -2.60 -10.77
C ALA A 59 -8.28 -3.32 -11.74
N ILE A 60 -8.56 -2.74 -12.91
CA ILE A 60 -9.40 -3.35 -13.95
C ILE A 60 -8.75 -4.64 -14.47
N VAL A 61 -7.45 -4.60 -14.84
CA VAL A 61 -6.73 -5.79 -15.31
C VAL A 61 -6.73 -6.88 -14.23
N TYR A 62 -6.44 -6.51 -12.98
CA TYR A 62 -6.44 -7.41 -11.84
C TYR A 62 -7.81 -8.09 -11.61
N MET A 63 -8.90 -7.32 -11.65
CA MET A 63 -10.26 -7.84 -11.52
C MET A 63 -10.62 -8.80 -12.67
N ILE A 64 -10.24 -8.48 -13.90
CA ILE A 64 -10.47 -9.36 -15.06
C ILE A 64 -9.71 -10.67 -14.89
N VAL A 65 -8.43 -10.63 -14.51
CA VAL A 65 -7.61 -11.83 -14.30
C VAL A 65 -8.23 -12.74 -13.24
N LEU A 66 -8.58 -12.19 -12.06
CA LEU A 66 -9.20 -12.98 -11.00
C LEU A 66 -10.61 -13.47 -11.37
N GLY A 67 -11.37 -12.67 -12.11
CA GLY A 67 -12.71 -13.03 -12.59
C GLY A 67 -12.68 -14.20 -13.56
N VAL A 68 -11.77 -14.18 -14.55
CA VAL A 68 -11.58 -15.28 -15.51
C VAL A 68 -11.18 -16.57 -14.79
N VAL A 69 -10.23 -16.50 -13.85
CA VAL A 69 -9.84 -17.66 -13.05
C VAL A 69 -11.01 -18.15 -12.20
N GLY A 70 -11.81 -17.25 -11.64
CA GLY A 70 -12.97 -17.56 -10.82
C GLY A 70 -14.08 -18.30 -11.56
N ILE A 71 -14.22 -18.06 -12.88
CA ILE A 71 -15.14 -18.82 -13.74
C ILE A 71 -14.68 -20.29 -13.86
N ILE A 72 -13.37 -20.53 -13.89
CA ILE A 72 -12.80 -21.89 -13.99
C ILE A 72 -12.85 -22.59 -12.63
N SER A 73 -12.37 -21.93 -11.59
CA SER A 73 -12.35 -22.44 -10.21
C SER A 73 -12.34 -21.28 -9.22
N TYR A 74 -13.38 -21.22 -8.41
CA TYR A 74 -13.49 -20.23 -7.34
C TYR A 74 -12.32 -20.34 -6.35
N ASP A 75 -12.01 -21.55 -5.89
CA ASP A 75 -10.92 -21.79 -4.92
C ASP A 75 -9.57 -21.37 -5.49
N LEU A 76 -9.30 -21.67 -6.77
CA LEU A 76 -8.08 -21.23 -7.43
C LEU A 76 -7.99 -19.69 -7.49
N SER A 77 -9.10 -19.01 -7.77
CA SER A 77 -9.16 -17.54 -7.77
C SER A 77 -8.87 -16.97 -6.38
N GLN A 78 -9.40 -17.58 -5.31
CA GLN A 78 -9.12 -17.16 -3.93
C GLN A 78 -7.65 -17.36 -3.55
N ILE A 79 -7.06 -18.50 -3.93
CA ILE A 79 -5.64 -18.77 -3.71
C ILE A 79 -4.79 -17.74 -4.48
N MET A 80 -5.10 -17.46 -5.74
CA MET A 80 -4.39 -16.45 -6.53
C MET A 80 -4.53 -15.06 -5.94
N ASN A 81 -5.73 -14.66 -5.50
CA ASN A 81 -5.98 -13.40 -4.83
C ASN A 81 -5.11 -13.25 -3.57
N PHE A 82 -5.06 -14.29 -2.74
CA PHE A 82 -4.21 -14.34 -1.55
C PHE A 82 -2.72 -14.22 -1.89
N LEU A 83 -2.25 -14.94 -2.91
CA LEU A 83 -0.85 -14.86 -3.34
C LEU A 83 -0.51 -13.47 -3.88
N PHE A 84 -1.38 -12.87 -4.69
CA PHE A 84 -1.16 -11.53 -5.20
C PHE A 84 -1.18 -10.47 -4.10
N SER A 85 -2.09 -10.56 -3.13
CA SER A 85 -2.16 -9.61 -2.02
C SER A 85 -0.97 -9.71 -1.08
N CYS A 86 -0.40 -10.91 -0.88
CA CYS A 86 0.76 -11.10 -0.02
C CYS A 86 2.10 -10.79 -0.70
N PHE A 87 2.27 -11.12 -1.98
CA PHE A 87 3.59 -11.14 -2.62
C PHE A 87 3.76 -10.12 -3.76
N VAL A 88 2.67 -9.76 -4.45
CA VAL A 88 2.76 -8.96 -5.68
C VAL A 88 2.35 -7.52 -5.43
N ILE A 89 1.14 -7.31 -4.91
CA ILE A 89 0.55 -6.00 -4.68
C ILE A 89 1.38 -5.13 -3.72
N PRO A 90 1.98 -5.63 -2.62
CA PRO A 90 2.72 -4.77 -1.70
C PRO A 90 3.88 -4.03 -2.37
N LEU A 91 4.71 -4.75 -3.14
CA LEU A 91 5.88 -4.15 -3.79
C LEU A 91 5.51 -3.27 -4.98
N LEU A 92 4.57 -3.72 -5.81
CA LEU A 92 4.07 -2.89 -6.91
C LEU A 92 3.36 -1.64 -6.37
N GLY A 93 2.68 -1.75 -5.23
CA GLY A 93 2.08 -0.64 -4.51
C GLY A 93 3.13 0.39 -4.12
N VAL A 94 4.23 0.00 -3.46
CA VAL A 94 5.29 0.95 -3.12
C VAL A 94 5.97 1.53 -4.37
N ASN A 95 6.24 0.72 -5.41
CA ASN A 95 6.78 1.23 -6.67
C ASN A 95 5.85 2.29 -7.30
N PHE A 96 4.55 2.03 -7.29
CA PHE A 96 3.54 2.95 -7.75
C PHE A 96 3.51 4.23 -6.91
N MET A 97 3.57 4.14 -5.58
CA MET A 97 3.65 5.31 -4.71
C MET A 97 4.92 6.14 -4.97
N LYS A 98 6.04 5.47 -5.27
CA LYS A 98 7.32 6.10 -5.61
C LYS A 98 7.27 6.84 -6.94
N LYS A 99 6.86 6.15 -8.01
CA LYS A 99 6.90 6.69 -9.38
C LYS A 99 5.69 7.54 -9.72
N GLN A 100 4.55 7.31 -9.08
CA GLN A 100 3.28 7.99 -9.30
C GLN A 100 2.80 7.94 -10.76
N THR A 101 3.13 6.87 -11.49
CA THR A 101 2.71 6.63 -12.88
C THR A 101 1.96 5.32 -13.00
N VAL A 102 1.10 5.16 -14.02
CA VAL A 102 0.29 3.95 -14.20
C VAL A 102 1.18 2.73 -14.46
N GLU A 103 2.22 2.93 -15.26
CA GLU A 103 3.18 1.91 -15.69
C GLU A 103 3.88 1.24 -14.51
N ALA A 104 4.10 1.98 -13.41
CA ALA A 104 4.79 1.48 -12.22
C ALA A 104 4.10 0.28 -11.57
N TYR A 105 2.77 0.16 -11.69
CA TYR A 105 2.04 -1.03 -11.23
C TYR A 105 2.28 -2.26 -12.09
N PHE A 106 2.75 -2.09 -13.33
CA PHE A 106 3.02 -3.17 -14.27
C PHE A 106 4.51 -3.51 -14.38
N GLU A 107 5.38 -2.83 -13.62
CA GLU A 107 6.81 -3.10 -13.57
C GLU A 107 7.12 -4.31 -12.67
N PHE A 108 6.75 -5.50 -13.14
CA PHE A 108 6.96 -6.76 -12.40
C PHE A 108 8.44 -7.09 -12.12
N GLY A 109 9.39 -6.37 -12.73
CA GLY A 109 10.82 -6.47 -12.42
C GLY A 109 11.16 -6.17 -10.95
N VAL A 110 10.35 -5.35 -10.25
CA VAL A 110 10.56 -5.10 -8.81
C VAL A 110 10.36 -6.35 -7.95
N LEU A 111 9.64 -7.35 -8.46
CA LEU A 111 9.41 -8.62 -7.74
C LEU A 111 10.66 -9.50 -7.72
N THR A 112 11.68 -9.22 -8.54
CA THR A 112 12.97 -9.92 -8.46
C THR A 112 13.63 -9.70 -7.10
N ALA A 113 13.51 -8.49 -6.53
CA ALA A 113 14.02 -8.19 -5.19
C ALA A 113 13.42 -9.10 -4.11
N MET A 114 12.12 -9.41 -4.20
CA MET A 114 11.47 -10.39 -3.32
C MET A 114 12.02 -11.78 -3.54
N LYS A 115 12.14 -12.23 -4.79
CA LYS A 115 12.62 -13.58 -5.12
C LYS A 115 14.04 -13.84 -4.62
N GLU A 116 14.91 -12.83 -4.70
CA GLU A 116 16.30 -12.91 -4.25
C GLU A 116 16.42 -12.80 -2.71
N ASN A 117 15.46 -12.16 -2.05
CA ASN A 117 15.50 -11.87 -0.61
C ASN A 117 14.23 -12.38 0.11
N LEU A 118 13.82 -13.63 -0.18
CA LEU A 118 12.57 -14.20 0.33
C LEU A 118 12.48 -14.21 1.86
N GLY A 119 13.58 -14.49 2.57
CA GLY A 119 13.61 -14.52 4.03
C GLY A 119 13.23 -13.16 4.64
N ASP A 120 13.88 -12.10 4.17
CA ASP A 120 13.60 -10.72 4.59
C ASP A 120 12.19 -10.27 4.21
N TYR A 121 11.70 -10.71 3.05
CA TYR A 121 10.35 -10.41 2.60
C TYR A 121 9.31 -11.07 3.50
N ILE A 122 9.48 -12.35 3.84
CA ILE A 122 8.59 -13.07 4.77
C ILE A 122 8.59 -12.38 6.13
N VAL A 123 9.75 -11.97 6.65
CA VAL A 123 9.84 -11.22 7.91
C VAL A 123 9.07 -9.90 7.83
N MET A 124 9.16 -9.17 6.70
CA MET A 124 8.40 -7.94 6.48
C MET A 124 6.88 -8.20 6.48
N ILE A 125 6.41 -9.25 5.82
CA ILE A 125 4.99 -9.63 5.78
C ILE A 125 4.50 -10.05 7.18
N LEU A 126 5.28 -10.84 7.92
CA LEU A 126 4.95 -11.24 9.29
C LEU A 126 4.85 -10.03 10.23
N LYS A 127 5.77 -9.06 10.12
CA LYS A 127 5.69 -7.79 10.87
C LYS A 127 4.40 -7.04 10.54
N THR A 128 4.01 -7.00 9.28
CA THR A 128 2.78 -6.35 8.83
C THR A 128 1.53 -7.00 9.43
N TYR A 129 1.47 -8.33 9.47
CA TYR A 129 0.36 -9.05 10.10
C TYR A 129 0.33 -8.92 11.63
N ALA A 130 1.48 -8.97 12.30
CA ALA A 130 1.57 -8.74 13.74
C ALA A 130 1.04 -7.34 14.10
N LEU A 131 1.39 -6.35 13.29
CA LEU A 131 0.93 -4.96 13.41
C LEU A 131 -0.58 -4.84 13.19
N ALA A 132 -1.13 -5.56 12.21
CA ALA A 132 -2.58 -5.61 11.96
C ALA A 132 -3.35 -6.19 13.14
N ILE A 133 -2.80 -7.18 13.85
CA ILE A 133 -3.41 -7.71 15.08
C ILE A 133 -3.42 -6.65 16.18
N ILE A 134 -2.28 -5.98 16.40
CA ILE A 134 -2.14 -4.94 17.44
C ILE A 134 -3.09 -3.77 17.18
N PHE A 135 -3.07 -3.20 15.97
CA PHE A 135 -3.93 -2.06 15.62
C PHE A 135 -5.38 -2.47 15.35
N GLY A 136 -5.64 -3.73 15.03
CA GLY A 136 -6.99 -4.29 14.94
C GLY A 136 -7.73 -4.20 16.27
N LEU A 137 -7.04 -4.38 17.40
CA LEU A 137 -7.61 -4.13 18.73
C LEU A 137 -7.87 -2.63 18.98
N MET A 138 -7.06 -1.76 18.37
CA MET A 138 -7.16 -0.30 18.49
C MET A 138 -8.11 0.35 17.46
N ILE A 139 -8.72 -0.43 16.55
CA ILE A 139 -9.68 0.09 15.55
C ILE A 139 -10.90 0.73 16.22
N LEU A 140 -11.26 0.27 17.43
CA LEU A 140 -12.32 0.87 18.26
C LEU A 140 -12.05 2.35 18.59
N VAL A 141 -10.78 2.77 18.56
CA VAL A 141 -10.36 4.14 18.93
C VAL A 141 -10.26 5.06 17.70
N LEU A 142 -10.71 4.64 16.51
CA LEU A 142 -10.62 5.37 15.23
C LEU A 142 -9.19 5.73 14.74
N VAL A 143 -8.18 5.66 15.61
CA VAL A 143 -6.77 5.91 15.29
C VAL A 143 -6.05 4.66 14.79
N GLY A 144 -6.56 3.46 15.12
CA GLY A 144 -5.93 2.19 14.74
C GLY A 144 -5.81 2.00 13.22
N PHE A 145 -6.82 2.42 12.45
CA PHE A 145 -6.84 2.21 11.01
C PHE A 145 -5.80 3.07 10.26
N PRO A 146 -5.73 4.40 10.45
CA PRO A 146 -4.64 5.21 9.87
C PRO A 146 -3.26 4.75 10.31
N ALA A 147 -3.08 4.44 11.60
CA ALA A 147 -1.81 4.00 12.14
C ALA A 147 -1.33 2.71 11.46
N LEU A 148 -2.24 1.74 11.28
CA LEU A 148 -1.96 0.50 10.55
C LEU A 148 -1.55 0.76 9.10
N MET A 149 -2.27 1.61 8.37
CA MET A 149 -1.94 1.94 6.97
C MET A 149 -0.53 2.52 6.84
N PHE A 150 -0.16 3.48 7.67
CA PHE A 150 1.14 4.16 7.56
C PHE A 150 2.29 3.23 7.95
N THR A 151 2.15 2.54 9.07
CA THR A 151 3.24 1.70 9.61
C THR A 151 3.45 0.43 8.77
N SER A 152 2.39 -0.20 8.25
CA SER A 152 2.52 -1.31 7.29
C SER A 152 3.21 -0.86 6.00
N SER A 153 2.82 0.31 5.48
CA SER A 153 3.42 0.89 4.26
C SER A 153 4.91 1.21 4.45
N ILE A 154 5.34 1.63 5.65
CA ILE A 154 6.76 1.83 5.98
C ILE A 154 7.55 0.53 5.96
N PHE A 155 7.02 -0.58 6.48
CA PHE A 155 7.73 -1.87 6.45
C PHE A 155 7.96 -2.37 5.02
N ILE A 156 6.96 -2.21 4.15
CA ILE A 156 7.09 -2.55 2.74
C ILE A 156 8.07 -1.59 2.05
N ALA A 157 8.00 -0.29 2.37
CA ALA A 157 8.92 0.72 1.83
C ALA A 157 10.38 0.51 2.27
N ASP A 158 10.61 0.03 3.50
CA ASP A 158 11.94 -0.34 4.00
C ASP A 158 12.54 -1.49 3.20
N PHE A 159 11.77 -2.57 3.01
CA PHE A 159 12.20 -3.67 2.14
C PHE A 159 12.48 -3.17 0.72
N TYR A 160 11.56 -2.36 0.17
CA TYR A 160 11.70 -1.79 -1.16
C TYR A 160 13.00 -0.98 -1.29
N ARG A 161 13.28 -0.09 -0.33
CA ARG A 161 14.48 0.75 -0.31
C ARG A 161 15.77 -0.08 -0.24
N ARG A 162 15.76 -1.17 0.52
CA ARG A 162 16.94 -2.03 0.70
C ARG A 162 17.29 -2.86 -0.54
N TYR A 163 16.27 -3.34 -1.27
CA TYR A 163 16.48 -4.38 -2.28
C TYR A 163 16.05 -4.00 -3.70
N VAL A 164 15.20 -2.99 -3.88
CA VAL A 164 14.83 -2.51 -5.22
C VAL A 164 15.76 -1.37 -5.61
N LYS A 165 16.75 -1.69 -6.47
CA LYS A 165 17.61 -0.68 -7.09
C LYS A 165 16.76 0.17 -8.03
N GLY A 166 16.85 1.49 -7.84
CA GLY A 166 16.13 2.49 -8.64
C GLY A 166 16.63 2.58 -10.07
#